data_AF-X1GXL8-F1
#
_entry.id   AF-X1GXL8-F1
#
_cell.length_a   1.000
_cell.length_b   1.000
_cell.length_c   1.000
_cell.angle_alpha   90.00
_cell.angle_beta   90.00
_cell.angle_gamma   90.00
#
_symmetry.space_group_name_H-M   'P 1'
#
loop_
_entity.id
_entity.type
_entity.pdbx_description
1 polymer ?
#
loop_
_entity_poly.entity_id
_entity_poly.type
_entity_poly.pdbx_seq_one_letter_code
_entity_poly.pdbx_strand_id
1 'polypeptide(L)' 'MSGVIWYWTNGSKKIFTRKIDIVDKAMSEGYYVVPMMVASHIFKPGDSE' A
#
# COMPACT_ATOMS: atom_id res chain seq x y z
N MET A 1 -15.00 -8.73 4.08
CA MET A 1 -14.09 -7.89 4.90
C MET A 1 -13.35 -6.94 3.97
N SER A 2 -13.51 -5.63 4.12
CA SER A 2 -12.65 -4.65 3.46
C SER A 2 -11.23 -4.78 4.01
N GLY A 3 -10.22 -4.71 3.13
CA GLY A 3 -8.81 -4.73 3.52
C GLY A 3 -8.22 -3.33 3.48
N VAL A 4 -7.22 -3.04 4.31
CA VAL A 4 -6.42 -1.82 4.21
C VAL A 4 -5.19 -2.12 3.35
N ILE A 5 -4.96 -1.32 2.31
CA ILE A 5 -3.68 -1.23 1.61
C ILE A 5 -3.06 0.11 1.98
N TRP A 6 -1.80 0.11 2.32
CA TRP A 6 -1.01 1.30 2.55
C TRP A 6 -0.24 1.65 1.30
N TYR A 7 -0.09 2.93 1.01
CA TYR A 7 0.75 3.37 -0.08
C TYR A 7 1.52 4.65 0.25
N TRP A 8 2.67 4.80 -0.42
CA TRP A 8 3.47 6.03 -0.39
C TRP A 8 4.23 6.16 -1.72
N THR A 9 4.86 7.31 -1.91
CA THR A 9 5.72 7.58 -3.06
C THR A 9 7.18 7.52 -2.67
N ASN A 10 7.98 6.79 -3.46
CA ASN A 10 9.43 6.87 -3.43
C ASN A 10 9.91 7.38 -4.79
N GLY A 11 10.20 8.69 -4.85
CA GLY A 11 10.43 9.39 -6.12
C GLY A 11 9.21 9.31 -7.03
N SER A 12 9.41 8.81 -8.26
CA SER A 12 8.33 8.62 -9.24
C SER A 12 7.53 7.32 -9.07
N LYS A 13 7.91 6.45 -8.13
CA LYS A 13 7.25 5.15 -7.92
C LYS A 13 6.25 5.24 -6.78
N LYS A 14 5.05 4.68 -7.00
CA LYS A 14 4.10 4.38 -5.93
C LYS A 14 4.35 2.98 -5.41
N ILE A 15 4.49 2.84 -4.11
CA ILE A 15 4.63 1.55 -3.42
C ILE A 15 3.32 1.26 -2.72
N PHE A 16 2.81 0.04 -2.85
CA PHE A 16 1.59 -0.44 -2.20
C PHE A 16 1.91 -1.68 -1.39
N THR A 17 1.41 -1.76 -0.16
CA THR A 17 1.60 -2.94 0.69
C THR A 17 0.43 -3.13 1.66
N ARG A 18 0.21 -4.37 2.11
CA ARG A 18 -0.66 -4.67 3.26
C ARG A 18 0.14 -5.02 4.52
N LYS A 19 1.47 -5.12 4.39
CA LYS A 19 2.35 -5.57 5.46
C LYS A 19 2.72 -4.39 6.36
N ILE A 20 2.38 -4.49 7.65
CA ILE A 20 2.55 -3.40 8.63
C ILE A 20 4.02 -3.15 8.96
N ASP A 21 4.85 -4.17 9.02
CA ASP A 21 6.31 -4.05 9.22
C ASP A 21 6.98 -3.16 8.17
N ILE A 22 6.56 -3.26 6.91
CA ILE A 22 7.06 -2.38 5.84
C ILE A 22 6.55 -0.95 6.02
N VAL A 23 5.30 -0.78 6.48
CA VAL A 23 4.69 0.53 6.73
C VAL A 23 5.39 1.25 7.88
N ASP A 24 5.66 0.55 8.98
CA ASP A 24 6.39 1.08 10.14
C ASP A 24 7.79 1.53 9.73
N LYS A 25 8.49 0.69 8.95
CA LYS A 25 9.79 1.07 8.40
C LYS A 25 9.71 2.32 7.52
N ALA A 26 8.76 2.38 6.59
CA ALA A 26 8.60 3.55 5.72
C ALA A 26 8.30 4.84 6.51
N MET A 27 7.44 4.76 7.54
CA MET A 27 7.18 5.90 8.42
C MET A 27 8.43 6.31 9.21
N SER A 28 9.22 5.35 9.70
CA SER A 28 10.49 5.63 10.41
C SER A 28 11.55 6.28 9.51
N GLU A 29 11.53 5.97 8.20
CA GLU A 29 12.38 6.59 7.18
C GLU A 29 11.87 7.97 6.73
N GLY A 30 10.74 8.44 7.28
CA GLY A 30 10.17 9.77 7.01
C GLY A 30 9.23 9.82 5.80
N TYR A 31 8.83 8.68 5.24
CA TYR A 31 7.86 8.65 4.15
C TYR A 31 6.45 8.97 4.65
N TYR A 32 5.72 9.74 3.84
CA TYR A 32 4.30 10.00 4.07
C TYR A 32 3.46 8.83 3.55
N VAL A 33 2.99 7.98 4.48
CA VAL A 33 2.22 6.77 4.19
C VAL A 33 0.72 7.03 4.35
N VAL A 34 -0.07 6.61 3.35
CA VAL A 34 -1.52 6.83 3.30
C VAL A 34 -2.27 5.49 3.32
N PRO A 35 -3.27 5.31 4.19
CA PRO A 35 -4.17 4.16 4.14
C PRO A 35 -5.19 4.31 3.02
N MET A 36 -5.44 3.22 2.31
CA MET A 36 -6.47 3.07 1.29
C MET A 36 -7.36 1.88 1.64
N MET A 37 -8.64 2.14 1.87
CA MET A 37 -9.64 1.08 2.04
C MET A 37 -9.93 0.44 0.69
N VAL A 38 -9.70 -0.86 0.57
CA VAL A 38 -10.06 -1.62 -0.64
C VAL A 38 -11.15 -2.63 -0.33
N ALA A 39 -12.15 -2.65 -1.20
CA ALA A 39 -13.11 -3.73 -1.19
C ALA A 39 -12.41 -5.02 -1.66
N SER A 40 -12.66 -6.12 -0.96
CA SER A 40 -11.96 -7.40 -1.13
C SER A 40 -12.08 -8.04 -2.52
N HIS A 41 -12.89 -7.48 -3.42
CA HIS A 41 -13.11 -7.96 -4.78
C HIS A 41 -12.29 -7.23 -5.86
N ILE A 42 -11.49 -6.20 -5.51
CA ILE A 42 -10.92 -5.27 -6.51
C ILE A 42 -9.46 -5.57 -6.88
N PHE A 43 -8.76 -6.46 -6.16
CA PHE A 43 -7.35 -6.77 -6.49
C PHE A 43 -7.07 -8.27 -6.47
N LYS A 44 -7.07 -8.90 -7.65
CA LYS A 44 -6.24 -10.08 -7.90
C LYS A 44 -4.84 -9.61 -8.31
N PRO A 45 -3.75 -10.21 -7.79
CA PRO A 45 -2.42 -10.00 -8.33
C PRO A 45 -2.37 -10.64 -9.73
N GLY A 46 -2.63 -9.86 -10.78
CA GLY A 46 -2.62 -10.36 -12.17
C GLY A 46 -3.48 -9.61 -13.19
N ASP A 47 -4.39 -8.71 -12.79
CA ASP A 47 -5.33 -8.08 -13.73
C ASP A 47 -4.72 -6.87 -14.49
N SER A 48 -3.57 -7.09 -15.13
CA SER A 48 -3.08 -6.29 -16.25
C SER A 48 -3.06 -7.17 -17.50
N GLU A 49 -4.21 -7.28 -18.17
CA GLU A 49 -4.32 -7.61 -19.60
C GLU A 49 -5.20 -6.56 -20.28
#